data_AF-A0A7R9DHB3-F1
#
_entry.id   AF-A0A7R9DHB3-F1
#
_cell.length_a   1.000
_cell.length_b   1.000
_cell.length_c   1.000
_cell.angle_alpha   90.00
_cell.angle_beta   90.00
_cell.angle_gamma   90.00
#
_symmetry.space_group_name_H-M   'P 1'
#
loop_
_entity.id
_entity.type
_entity.pdbx_description
1 polymer ?
#
loop_
_entity_poly.entity_id
_entity_poly.type
_entity_poly.pdbx_seq_one_letter_code
_entity_poly.pdbx_strand_id
1 'polypeptide(L)'
;VKNTFNLDMMEHHDAWKSSNYDWLPNLPKGLGEKVPEENLQTLELDSALKDTYEYLQMFAVGLEQVVIDQKENGGEFLQEFKDTEFKVRATLCEIQVAMVERNVTPKADVTREIMGEELRMMGNSSYRNLRDWLIFRDYMNGQALSGQGQDPARVRAVGNLLLRRKYQALHPRVERRSVGTNPPPAPISEDQDGNADQTMAVKEFLEHVLRQVSS
;
A
#
# COMPACT_ATOMS: atom_id res chain seq x y z
N VAL A 1 10.54 3.17 19.45
CA VAL A 1 9.92 4.08 20.44
C VAL A 1 10.50 3.89 21.84
N LYS A 2 10.32 2.73 22.50
CA LYS A 2 10.83 2.47 23.85
C LYS A 2 12.34 2.78 24.00
N ASN A 3 13.18 2.25 23.11
CA ASN A 3 14.63 2.48 23.18
C ASN A 3 15.03 3.93 22.88
N THR A 4 14.30 4.61 21.98
CA THR A 4 14.65 5.95 21.48
C THR A 4 14.13 7.09 22.36
N PHE A 5 12.91 6.94 22.90
CA PHE A 5 12.20 7.99 23.64
C PHE A 5 11.93 7.62 25.09
N ASN A 6 12.18 6.38 25.50
CA ASN A 6 11.86 5.86 26.83
C ASN A 6 10.38 6.02 27.21
N LEU A 7 9.50 5.82 26.23
CA LEU A 7 8.04 5.89 26.36
C LEU A 7 7.40 4.60 25.82
N ASP A 8 6.16 4.34 26.26
CA ASP A 8 5.31 3.39 25.56
C ASP A 8 4.98 3.87 24.14
N MET A 9 4.76 2.93 23.22
CA MET A 9 4.47 3.25 21.82
C MET A 9 3.17 4.03 21.68
N MET A 10 2.10 3.62 22.37
CA MET A 10 0.79 4.26 22.28
C MET A 10 0.80 5.63 22.95
N GLU A 11 1.46 5.76 24.10
CA GLU A 11 1.63 7.06 24.76
C GLU A 11 2.36 8.06 23.85
N HIS A 12 3.45 7.62 23.21
CA HIS A 12 4.18 8.46 22.27
C HIS A 12 3.36 8.77 21.01
N HIS A 13 2.60 7.81 20.48
CA HIS A 13 1.70 8.02 19.36
C HIS A 13 0.64 9.08 19.70
N ASP A 14 -0.04 8.95 20.84
CA ASP A 14 -1.10 9.86 21.26
C ASP A 14 -0.60 11.30 21.48
N ALA A 15 0.62 11.46 21.99
CA ALA A 15 1.24 12.77 22.19
C ALA A 15 1.49 13.52 20.85
N TRP A 16 1.70 12.78 19.76
CA TRP A 16 2.11 13.36 18.46
C TRP A 16 1.13 13.08 17.32
N LYS A 17 -0.04 12.48 17.57
CA LYS A 17 -1.00 12.07 16.52
C LYS A 17 -1.53 13.21 15.66
N SER A 18 -1.55 14.44 16.18
CA SER A 18 -1.94 15.65 15.44
C SER A 18 -0.80 16.32 14.69
N SER A 19 0.44 15.86 14.88
CA SER A 19 1.61 16.37 14.17
C SER A 19 1.78 15.60 12.86
N ASN A 20 1.76 16.31 11.75
CA ASN A 20 1.98 15.78 10.41
C ASN A 20 2.88 16.75 9.64
N TYR A 21 3.62 16.23 8.67
CA TYR A 21 4.31 17.08 7.72
C TYR A 21 3.43 17.31 6.50
N ASP A 22 3.34 18.56 6.04
CA ASP A 22 2.49 18.94 4.90
C ASP A 22 2.90 18.24 3.59
N TRP A 23 4.17 17.79 3.51
CA TRP A 23 4.69 17.04 2.37
C TRP A 23 4.46 15.53 2.47
N LEU A 24 3.92 15.01 3.57
CA LEU A 24 3.52 13.61 3.69
C LEU A 24 2.07 13.42 3.24
N PRO A 25 1.68 12.19 2.84
CA PRO A 25 0.30 11.91 2.44
C PRO A 25 -0.71 12.23 3.54
N ASN A 26 -1.81 12.90 3.17
CA ASN A 26 -2.95 13.07 4.07
C ASN A 26 -3.88 11.86 3.99
N LEU A 27 -3.68 10.91 4.90
CA LEU A 27 -4.43 9.65 4.91
C LEU A 27 -5.80 9.84 5.59
N PRO A 28 -6.87 9.18 5.11
CA PRO A 28 -8.24 9.36 5.62
C PRO A 28 -8.49 8.70 7.00
N LYS A 29 -7.44 8.28 7.70
CA LYS A 29 -7.52 7.60 9.00
C LYS A 29 -6.24 7.81 9.80
N GLY A 30 -6.32 7.63 11.11
CA GLY A 30 -5.18 7.48 12.01
C GLY A 30 -4.58 6.07 12.02
N LEU A 31 -3.41 5.95 12.63
CA LEU A 31 -2.76 4.66 12.85
C LEU A 31 -3.64 3.78 13.75
N GLY A 32 -3.88 2.53 13.34
CA GLY A 32 -4.75 1.59 14.07
C GLY A 32 -6.25 1.79 13.86
N GLU A 33 -6.67 2.86 13.19
CA GLU A 33 -8.06 3.10 12.84
C GLU A 33 -8.46 2.32 11.57
N LYS A 34 -9.76 2.14 11.38
CA LYS A 34 -10.31 1.61 10.12
C LYS A 34 -10.51 2.76 9.13
N VAL A 35 -10.32 2.47 7.86
CA VAL A 35 -10.72 3.39 6.78
C VAL A 35 -12.23 3.60 6.88
N PRO A 36 -12.73 4.86 6.88
CA PRO A 36 -14.16 5.11 6.82
C PRO A 36 -14.76 4.49 5.56
N GLU A 37 -15.94 3.86 5.68
CA GLU A 37 -16.58 3.13 4.57
C GLU A 37 -16.90 4.04 3.39
N GLU A 38 -17.27 5.29 3.65
CA GLU A 38 -17.50 6.34 2.65
C GLU A 38 -16.28 6.61 1.75
N ASN A 39 -15.06 6.48 2.27
CA ASN A 39 -13.84 6.58 1.48
C ASN A 39 -13.60 5.34 0.61
N LEU A 40 -14.07 4.17 1.03
CA LEU A 40 -13.93 2.93 0.27
C LEU A 40 -14.95 2.85 -0.88
N GLN A 41 -16.18 3.33 -0.64
CA GLN A 41 -17.27 3.31 -1.63
C GLN A 41 -17.05 4.25 -2.82
N THR A 42 -16.18 5.25 -2.65
CA THR A 42 -15.85 6.24 -3.68
C THR A 42 -14.48 5.97 -4.32
N LEU A 43 -13.84 4.86 -3.97
CA LEU A 43 -12.49 4.53 -4.40
C LEU A 43 -12.47 3.95 -5.80
N GLU A 44 -12.00 4.74 -6.77
CA GLU A 44 -11.75 4.29 -8.14
C GLU A 44 -10.36 3.67 -8.28
N LEU A 45 -10.26 2.50 -8.93
CA LEU A 45 -8.99 1.74 -9.01
C LEU A 45 -7.84 2.56 -9.58
N ASP A 46 -8.06 3.23 -10.72
CA ASP A 46 -7.00 3.94 -11.43
C ASP A 46 -6.54 5.18 -10.65
N SER A 47 -7.45 5.85 -9.95
CA SER A 47 -7.13 6.94 -9.03
C SER A 47 -6.38 6.43 -7.82
N ALA A 48 -6.83 5.32 -7.23
CA ALA A 48 -6.17 4.67 -6.10
C ALA A 48 -4.74 4.21 -6.43
N LEU A 49 -4.51 3.70 -7.65
CA LEU A 49 -3.17 3.34 -8.13
C LEU A 49 -2.26 4.57 -8.23
N LYS A 50 -2.75 5.67 -8.80
CA LYS A 50 -1.98 6.93 -8.89
C LYS A 50 -1.66 7.50 -7.52
N ASP A 51 -2.64 7.58 -6.63
CA ASP A 51 -2.48 8.14 -5.29
C ASP A 51 -1.54 7.26 -4.46
N THR A 52 -1.71 5.94 -4.51
CA THR A 52 -0.82 5.02 -3.79
C THR A 52 0.61 5.08 -4.33
N TYR A 53 0.78 5.19 -5.65
CA TYR A 53 2.10 5.33 -6.26
C TYR A 53 2.80 6.60 -5.74
N GLU A 54 2.11 7.74 -5.79
CA GLU A 54 2.64 9.01 -5.27
C GLU A 54 2.96 8.92 -3.76
N TYR A 55 2.07 8.35 -2.96
CA TYR A 55 2.27 8.20 -1.52
C TYR A 55 3.48 7.33 -1.20
N LEU A 56 3.67 6.22 -1.91
CA LEU A 56 4.85 5.38 -1.73
C LEU A 56 6.14 6.09 -2.16
N GLN A 57 6.11 6.95 -3.18
CA GLN A 57 7.28 7.76 -3.54
C GLN A 57 7.60 8.76 -2.40
N MET A 58 6.58 9.40 -1.81
CA MET A 58 6.76 10.31 -0.65
C MET A 58 7.35 9.55 0.55
N PHE A 59 6.83 8.37 0.87
CA PHE A 59 7.38 7.52 1.93
C PHE A 59 8.80 7.04 1.61
N ALA A 60 9.12 6.73 0.36
CA ALA A 60 10.47 6.34 -0.04
C ALA A 60 11.48 7.47 0.22
N VAL A 61 11.14 8.72 -0.12
CA VAL A 61 11.97 9.90 0.18
C VAL A 61 12.18 10.04 1.69
N GLY A 62 11.11 9.93 2.49
CA GLY A 62 11.20 10.01 3.95
C GLY A 62 12.07 8.90 4.55
N LEU A 63 11.84 7.65 4.16
CA LEU A 63 12.57 6.49 4.67
C LEU A 63 14.05 6.51 4.26
N GLU A 64 14.36 6.97 3.05
CA GLU A 64 15.75 7.18 2.63
C GLU A 64 16.46 8.13 3.60
N GLN A 65 15.82 9.23 4.00
CA GLN A 65 16.38 10.16 4.98
C GLN A 65 16.56 9.47 6.35
N VAL A 66 15.58 8.69 6.82
CA VAL A 66 15.71 7.91 8.06
C VAL A 66 16.91 6.96 8.00
N VAL A 67 17.12 6.27 6.87
CA VAL A 67 18.26 5.36 6.68
C VAL A 67 19.59 6.11 6.70
N ILE A 68 19.66 7.29 6.06
CA ILE A 68 20.85 8.16 6.09
C ILE A 68 21.17 8.53 7.54
N ASP A 69 20.16 8.96 8.30
CA ASP A 69 20.34 9.39 9.68
C ASP A 69 20.76 8.26 10.62
N GLN A 70 20.18 7.07 10.47
CA GLN A 70 20.64 5.88 11.19
C GLN A 70 22.10 5.55 10.84
N LYS A 71 22.48 5.64 9.55
CA LYS A 71 23.84 5.34 9.09
C LYS A 71 24.87 6.33 9.63
N GLU A 72 24.58 7.62 9.57
CA GLU A 72 25.52 8.68 9.97
C GLU A 72 25.68 8.78 11.50
N ASN A 73 24.64 8.43 12.25
CA ASN A 73 24.65 8.53 13.71
C ASN A 73 24.88 7.18 14.42
N GLY A 74 25.16 6.10 13.68
CA GLY A 74 25.38 4.77 14.27
C GLY A 74 24.13 4.19 14.96
N GLY A 75 22.95 4.44 14.39
CA GLY A 75 21.67 4.02 14.92
C GLY A 75 21.46 2.51 14.92
N GLU A 76 20.78 2.01 15.95
CA GLU A 76 20.61 0.57 16.20
C GLU A 76 19.63 -0.13 15.25
N PHE A 77 18.79 0.63 14.53
CA PHE A 77 17.73 0.09 13.66
C PHE A 77 18.04 0.23 12.16
N LEU A 78 19.31 0.46 11.81
CA LEU A 78 19.71 0.74 10.42
C LEU A 78 19.26 -0.36 9.45
N GLN A 79 19.34 -1.62 9.83
CA GLN A 79 19.00 -2.72 8.93
C GLN A 79 17.49 -2.80 8.70
N GLU A 80 16.70 -2.62 9.75
CA GLU A 80 15.24 -2.64 9.68
C GLU A 80 14.70 -1.51 8.81
N PHE A 81 15.30 -0.31 8.89
CA PHE A 81 14.93 0.80 8.01
C PHE A 81 15.37 0.57 6.55
N LYS A 82 16.54 -0.04 6.31
CA LYS A 82 16.95 -0.43 4.95
C LYS A 82 16.02 -1.47 4.33
N ASP A 83 15.64 -2.48 5.11
CA ASP A 83 14.71 -3.52 4.66
C ASP A 83 13.34 -2.92 4.35
N THR A 84 12.90 -1.96 5.16
CA THR A 84 11.66 -1.21 4.94
C THR A 84 11.71 -0.36 3.67
N GLU A 85 12.79 0.41 3.47
CA GLU A 85 13.01 1.21 2.26
C GLU A 85 13.01 0.33 1.00
N PHE A 86 13.71 -0.82 1.06
CA PHE A 86 13.75 -1.79 -0.02
C PHE A 86 12.35 -2.32 -0.37
N LYS A 87 11.56 -2.68 0.66
CA LYS A 87 10.18 -3.13 0.46
C LYS A 87 9.31 -2.08 -0.21
N VAL A 88 9.37 -0.82 0.21
CA VAL A 88 8.63 0.28 -0.42
C VAL A 88 9.00 0.41 -1.90
N ARG A 89 10.28 0.31 -2.23
CA ARG A 89 10.77 0.37 -3.62
C ARG A 89 10.28 -0.82 -4.46
N ALA A 90 10.22 -2.02 -3.88
CA ALA A 90 9.65 -3.19 -4.55
C ALA A 90 8.16 -2.98 -4.83
N THR A 91 7.39 -2.51 -3.85
CA THR A 91 5.95 -2.20 -4.03
C THR A 91 5.71 -1.12 -5.08
N LEU A 92 6.55 -0.08 -5.13
CA LEU A 92 6.49 0.94 -6.18
C LEU A 92 6.59 0.32 -7.59
N CYS A 93 7.52 -0.62 -7.79
CA CYS A 93 7.65 -1.31 -9.07
C CYS A 93 6.40 -2.14 -9.41
N GLU A 94 5.81 -2.83 -8.43
CA GLU A 94 4.59 -3.62 -8.64
C GLU A 94 3.40 -2.74 -9.03
N ILE A 95 3.21 -1.62 -8.33
CA ILE A 95 2.15 -0.66 -8.66
C ILE A 95 2.39 -0.05 -10.04
N GLN A 96 3.63 0.31 -10.37
CA GLN A 96 3.97 0.83 -11.70
C GLN A 96 3.66 -0.17 -12.81
N VAL A 97 3.97 -1.46 -12.63
CA VAL A 97 3.61 -2.52 -13.57
C VAL A 97 2.09 -2.57 -13.76
N ALA A 98 1.33 -2.58 -12.67
CA ALA A 98 -0.14 -2.60 -12.75
C ALA A 98 -0.73 -1.36 -13.43
N MET A 99 -0.14 -0.18 -13.20
CA MET A 99 -0.51 1.04 -13.91
C MET A 99 -0.25 0.92 -15.41
N VAL A 100 0.90 0.37 -15.81
CA VAL A 100 1.22 0.12 -17.23
C VAL A 100 0.24 -0.86 -17.86
N GLU A 101 -0.06 -1.98 -17.21
CA GLU A 101 -1.02 -2.98 -17.70
C GLU A 101 -2.42 -2.41 -17.89
N ARG A 102 -2.80 -1.43 -17.06
CA ARG A 102 -4.10 -0.74 -17.11
C ARG A 102 -4.10 0.53 -17.95
N ASN A 103 -2.98 0.88 -18.57
CA ASN A 103 -2.80 2.13 -19.31
C ASN A 103 -3.08 3.39 -18.47
N VAL A 104 -2.71 3.35 -17.19
CA VAL A 104 -2.84 4.45 -16.23
C VAL A 104 -1.52 5.23 -16.20
N THR A 105 -1.56 6.51 -16.55
CA THR A 105 -0.39 7.38 -16.45
C THR A 105 -0.17 7.84 -15.00
N PRO A 106 1.06 7.74 -14.46
CA PRO A 106 1.38 8.25 -13.13
C PRO A 106 1.29 9.78 -13.06
N LYS A 107 1.22 10.29 -11.82
CA LYS A 107 1.45 11.71 -11.53
C LYS A 107 2.92 12.06 -11.75
N ALA A 108 3.27 13.34 -11.57
CA ALA A 108 4.66 13.75 -11.59
C ALA A 108 5.45 13.02 -10.50
N ASP A 109 6.67 12.60 -10.83
CA ASP A 109 7.53 11.90 -9.88
C ASP A 109 7.86 12.79 -8.68
N VAL A 110 7.70 12.24 -7.49
CA VAL A 110 8.09 12.91 -6.25
C VAL A 110 9.61 12.86 -6.13
N THR A 111 10.24 14.04 -6.02
CA THR A 111 11.68 14.18 -5.83
C THR A 111 12.02 14.37 -4.35
N ARG A 112 13.31 14.22 -4.01
CA ARG A 112 13.81 14.46 -2.65
C ARG A 112 13.56 15.89 -2.15
N GLU A 113 13.32 16.84 -3.05
CA GLU A 113 13.10 18.25 -2.73
C GLU A 113 11.76 18.48 -2.04
N ILE A 114 10.82 17.52 -2.13
CA ILE A 114 9.56 17.57 -1.38
C ILE A 114 9.80 17.66 0.13
N MET A 115 10.91 17.07 0.59
CA MET A 115 11.39 17.22 1.96
C MET A 115 12.40 18.37 2.02
N GLY A 116 11.99 19.46 2.67
CA GLY A 116 12.80 20.66 2.82
C GLY A 116 14.19 20.39 3.42
N GLU A 117 15.16 21.19 3.02
CA GLU A 117 16.56 21.04 3.44
C GLU A 117 16.72 21.15 4.97
N GLU A 118 15.90 21.99 5.61
CA GLU A 118 15.83 22.17 7.05
C GLU A 118 15.40 20.90 7.80
N LEU A 119 14.53 20.09 7.19
CA LEU A 119 14.13 18.81 7.74
C LEU A 119 15.19 17.74 7.49
N ARG A 120 15.91 17.80 6.37
CA ARG A 120 16.98 16.85 6.04
C ARG A 120 18.25 17.07 6.87
N MET A 121 18.66 18.32 7.08
CA MET A 121 19.90 18.69 7.77
C MET A 121 19.72 18.92 9.28
N MET A 122 18.92 18.07 9.93
CA MET A 122 18.55 18.28 11.33
C MET A 122 19.63 17.79 12.30
N GLY A 123 20.40 18.74 12.85
CA GLY A 123 21.50 18.43 13.76
C GLY A 123 21.07 17.92 15.14
N ASN A 124 19.95 18.40 15.68
CA ASN A 124 19.45 17.97 16.99
C ASN A 124 18.87 16.56 16.94
N SER A 125 19.41 15.64 17.73
CA SER A 125 19.00 14.22 17.72
C SER A 125 17.57 14.00 18.18
N SER A 126 17.06 14.77 19.15
CA SER A 126 15.68 14.64 19.63
C SER A 126 14.67 15.02 18.54
N TYR A 127 14.89 16.15 17.85
CA TYR A 127 14.02 16.56 16.75
C TYR A 127 14.12 15.59 15.56
N ARG A 128 15.33 15.12 15.26
CA ARG A 128 15.56 14.16 14.18
C ARG A 128 14.83 12.84 14.44
N ASN A 129 14.96 12.30 15.65
CA ASN A 129 14.26 11.08 16.04
C ASN A 129 12.74 11.27 15.97
N LEU A 130 12.21 12.43 16.38
CA LEU A 130 10.78 12.73 16.28
C LEU A 130 10.32 12.77 14.81
N ARG A 131 11.07 13.45 13.94
CA ARG A 131 10.81 13.47 12.50
C ARG A 131 10.77 12.06 11.91
N ASP A 132 11.75 11.22 12.24
CA ASP A 132 11.84 9.84 11.78
C ASP A 132 10.65 9.00 12.25
N TRP A 133 10.23 9.22 13.50
CA TRP A 133 9.03 8.60 14.03
C TRP A 133 7.78 9.01 13.25
N LEU A 134 7.58 10.30 12.96
CA LEU A 134 6.42 10.79 12.21
C LEU A 134 6.37 10.19 10.80
N ILE A 135 7.51 10.16 10.09
CA ILE A 135 7.63 9.53 8.77
C ILE A 135 7.26 8.04 8.86
N PHE A 136 7.85 7.32 9.80
CA PHE A 136 7.62 5.88 9.94
C PHE A 136 6.19 5.55 10.39
N ARG A 137 5.61 6.37 11.27
CA ARG A 137 4.21 6.26 11.70
C ARG A 137 3.26 6.40 10.52
N ASP A 138 3.46 7.41 9.66
CA ASP A 138 2.58 7.65 8.52
C ASP A 138 2.75 6.59 7.45
N TYR A 139 3.96 6.08 7.27
CA TYR A 139 4.20 4.88 6.46
C TYR A 139 3.44 3.66 6.99
N MET A 140 3.52 3.36 8.29
CA MET A 140 2.73 2.27 8.91
C MET A 140 1.23 2.50 8.76
N ASN A 141 0.78 3.75 8.86
CA ASN A 141 -0.61 4.12 8.69
C ASN A 141 -1.08 3.88 7.25
N GLY A 142 -0.25 4.24 6.27
CA GLY A 142 -0.46 3.98 4.84
C GLY A 142 -0.51 2.50 4.52
N GLN A 143 0.35 1.67 5.12
CA GLN A 143 0.23 0.21 5.03
C GLN A 143 -1.07 -0.31 5.66
N ALA A 144 -1.57 0.28 6.74
CA ALA A 144 -2.83 -0.15 7.34
C ALA A 144 -4.09 0.26 6.54
N LEU A 145 -3.98 1.09 5.48
CA LEU A 145 -5.07 1.27 4.49
C LEU A 145 -5.34 0.00 3.67
N SER A 146 -4.42 -0.96 3.75
CA SER A 146 -4.25 -2.02 2.78
C SER A 146 -4.58 -3.41 3.39
N GLY A 147 -4.60 -3.53 4.72
CA GLY A 147 -4.91 -4.79 5.42
C GLY A 147 -5.91 -4.60 6.56
N GLN A 148 -7.20 -4.79 6.30
CA GLN A 148 -8.17 -5.04 7.37
C GLN A 148 -8.19 -6.54 7.71
N GLY A 149 -7.75 -6.88 8.93
CA GLY A 149 -8.14 -8.11 9.65
C GLY A 149 -7.66 -9.43 9.06
N GLN A 150 -6.44 -9.86 9.43
CA GLN A 150 -5.98 -11.21 9.10
C GLN A 150 -6.71 -12.27 9.94
N ASP A 151 -7.65 -13.01 9.32
CA ASP A 151 -7.94 -14.41 9.66
C ASP A 151 -7.09 -15.32 8.75
N PRO A 152 -6.06 -15.99 9.28
CA PRO A 152 -5.15 -16.86 8.52
C PRO A 152 -5.83 -18.07 7.85
N ALA A 153 -7.05 -18.44 8.23
CA ALA A 153 -7.78 -19.56 7.64
C ALA A 153 -8.42 -19.20 6.30
N ARG A 154 -8.93 -17.97 6.16
CA ARG A 154 -9.53 -17.47 4.91
C ARG A 154 -8.49 -17.16 3.83
N VAL A 155 -7.31 -16.67 4.23
CA VAL A 155 -6.17 -16.39 3.33
C VAL A 155 -5.68 -17.65 2.62
N ARG A 156 -5.63 -18.80 3.32
CA ARG A 156 -5.27 -20.09 2.72
C ARG A 156 -6.31 -20.62 1.74
N ALA A 157 -7.59 -20.39 2.00
CA ALA A 157 -8.68 -20.83 1.13
C ALA A 157 -8.67 -20.08 -0.22
N VAL A 158 -8.45 -18.76 -0.20
CA VAL A 158 -8.42 -17.92 -1.40
C VAL A 158 -7.14 -18.13 -2.22
N GLY A 159 -5.98 -18.27 -1.56
CA GLY A 159 -4.73 -18.62 -2.23
C GLY A 159 -4.82 -19.93 -3.02
N ASN A 160 -5.45 -20.96 -2.43
CA ASN A 160 -5.69 -22.24 -3.11
C ASN A 160 -6.70 -22.14 -4.26
N LEU A 161 -7.69 -21.24 -4.16
CA LEU A 161 -8.69 -21.02 -5.22
C LEU A 161 -8.07 -20.34 -6.45
N LEU A 162 -7.16 -19.39 -6.24
CA LEU A 162 -6.46 -18.65 -7.29
C LEU A 162 -5.39 -19.50 -7.99
N LEU A 163 -4.64 -20.32 -7.24
CA LEU A 163 -3.74 -21.34 -7.81
C LEU A 163 -4.50 -22.31 -8.71
N ARG A 164 -5.73 -22.70 -8.33
CA ARG A 164 -6.58 -23.59 -9.13
C ARG A 164 -7.08 -22.92 -10.42
N ARG A 165 -7.46 -21.65 -10.38
CA ARG A 165 -7.86 -20.88 -11.58
C ARG A 165 -6.68 -20.62 -12.52
N LYS A 166 -5.48 -20.30 -12.00
CA LYS A 166 -4.26 -20.10 -12.81
C LYS A 166 -3.82 -21.40 -13.49
N TYR A 167 -3.93 -22.55 -12.80
CA TYR A 167 -3.66 -23.86 -13.38
C TYR A 167 -4.66 -24.26 -14.48
N GLN A 168 -5.95 -23.92 -14.31
CA GLN A 168 -6.99 -24.16 -15.33
C GLN A 168 -6.84 -23.25 -16.56
N ALA A 169 -6.40 -22.01 -16.38
CA ALA A 169 -6.14 -21.07 -17.48
C ALA A 169 -4.88 -21.42 -18.30
N LEU A 170 -3.85 -22.00 -17.66
CA LEU A 170 -2.61 -22.41 -18.32
C LEU A 170 -2.68 -23.81 -18.96
N HIS A 171 -3.67 -24.62 -18.58
CA HIS A 171 -3.88 -25.95 -19.13
C HIS A 171 -5.36 -26.19 -19.48
N PRO A 172 -5.91 -25.50 -20.50
CA PRO A 172 -7.21 -25.86 -21.04
C PRO A 172 -7.12 -27.28 -21.60
N ARG A 173 -7.70 -28.25 -20.89
CA ARG A 173 -7.80 -29.62 -21.40
C ARG A 173 -8.56 -29.57 -22.72
N VAL A 174 -7.96 -30.19 -23.73
CA VAL A 174 -8.58 -30.56 -25.01
C VAL A 174 -9.88 -31.31 -24.72
N GLU A 175 -11.02 -30.62 -24.76
CA GLU A 175 -12.33 -31.27 -24.78
C GLU A 175 -12.59 -31.79 -26.19
N ARG A 176 -12.75 -33.11 -26.29
CA ARG A 176 -13.25 -33.77 -27.50
C ARG A 176 -14.67 -33.27 -27.76
N ARG A 177 -14.90 -32.92 -29.03
CA ARG A 177 -16.21 -32.64 -29.62
C ARG A 177 -17.28 -33.64 -29.21
N SER A 178 -18.46 -33.14 -28.87
CA SER A 178 -19.73 -33.66 -29.37
C SER A 178 -20.76 -32.54 -29.51
N VAL A 179 -21.41 -32.55 -30.67
CA VAL A 179 -22.40 -31.61 -31.22
C VAL A 179 -23.73 -31.68 -30.46
N GLY A 180 -24.40 -30.53 -30.29
CA GLY A 180 -25.80 -30.47 -29.87
C GLY A 180 -26.33 -29.03 -29.87
N THR A 181 -27.26 -28.75 -30.79
CA THR A 181 -27.91 -27.47 -31.12
C THR A 181 -28.83 -26.94 -30.02
N ASN A 182 -28.85 -25.61 -29.77
CA ASN A 182 -30.00 -24.89 -29.19
C ASN A 182 -30.02 -23.38 -29.57
N PRO A 183 -31.20 -22.72 -29.61
CA PRO A 183 -31.46 -21.46 -30.32
C PRO A 183 -31.17 -20.19 -29.48
N PRO A 184 -31.20 -18.96 -30.05
CA PRO A 184 -30.55 -17.80 -29.46
C PRO A 184 -31.36 -17.15 -28.33
N PRO A 185 -30.71 -16.55 -27.31
CA PRO A 185 -31.40 -15.89 -26.22
C PRO A 185 -31.82 -14.45 -26.60
N ALA A 186 -32.91 -14.00 -25.98
CA ALA A 186 -33.50 -12.67 -26.10
C ALA A 186 -32.59 -11.56 -25.49
N PRO A 187 -32.81 -10.27 -25.80
CA PRO A 187 -31.92 -9.19 -25.36
C PRO A 187 -32.11 -8.91 -23.86
N ILE A 188 -31.00 -8.89 -23.14
CA ILE A 188 -30.92 -8.61 -21.71
C ILE A 188 -30.82 -7.09 -21.52
N SER A 189 -31.61 -6.58 -20.57
CA SER A 189 -31.60 -5.21 -20.05
C SER A 189 -30.25 -4.83 -19.46
N GLU A 190 -29.80 -3.59 -19.71
CA GLU A 190 -28.64 -2.99 -19.05
C GLU A 190 -28.92 -2.83 -17.55
N ASP A 191 -28.32 -3.69 -16.73
CA ASP A 191 -28.33 -3.59 -15.27
C ASP A 191 -27.04 -2.95 -14.74
N GLN A 192 -27.21 -2.15 -13.68
CA GLN A 192 -26.22 -1.32 -12.99
C GLN A 192 -25.21 -2.13 -12.14
N ASP A 193 -24.73 -3.27 -12.63
CA ASP A 193 -23.87 -4.22 -11.87
C ASP A 193 -22.36 -3.89 -11.93
N GLY A 194 -21.96 -2.87 -12.68
CA GLY A 194 -20.54 -2.55 -12.94
C GLY A 194 -19.74 -2.04 -11.73
N ASN A 195 -20.40 -1.50 -10.70
CA ASN A 195 -19.70 -0.82 -9.61
C ASN A 195 -19.22 -1.77 -8.49
N ALA A 196 -20.01 -2.80 -8.16
CA ALA A 196 -19.65 -3.78 -7.13
C ALA A 196 -18.49 -4.70 -7.56
N ASP A 197 -18.45 -5.07 -8.84
CA ASP A 197 -17.41 -5.94 -9.40
C ASP A 197 -16.06 -5.21 -9.48
N GLN A 198 -16.07 -3.91 -9.83
CA GLN A 198 -14.88 -3.07 -9.79
C GLN A 198 -14.34 -2.85 -8.37
N THR A 199 -15.23 -2.63 -7.40
CA THR A 199 -14.85 -2.46 -5.99
C THR A 199 -14.20 -3.75 -5.43
N MET A 200 -14.73 -4.92 -5.82
CA MET A 200 -14.16 -6.21 -5.43
C MET A 200 -12.80 -6.46 -6.09
N ALA A 201 -12.66 -6.13 -7.38
CA ALA A 201 -11.39 -6.26 -8.11
C ALA A 201 -10.29 -5.34 -7.55
N VAL A 202 -10.64 -4.11 -7.15
CA VAL A 202 -9.71 -3.18 -6.46
C VAL A 202 -9.19 -3.79 -5.18
N LYS A 203 -10.10 -4.31 -4.35
CA LYS A 203 -9.77 -4.90 -3.06
C LYS A 203 -8.89 -6.14 -3.21
N GLU A 204 -9.22 -7.03 -4.15
CA GLU A 204 -8.41 -8.24 -4.42
C GLU A 204 -7.02 -7.91 -4.97
N PHE A 205 -6.91 -6.89 -5.83
CA PHE A 205 -5.64 -6.44 -6.38
C PHE A 205 -4.75 -5.81 -5.30
N LEU A 206 -5.30 -4.90 -4.49
CA LEU A 206 -4.59 -4.33 -3.35
C LEU A 206 -4.15 -5.44 -2.39
N GLU A 207 -5.04 -6.35 -2.00
CA GLU A 207 -4.69 -7.51 -1.16
C GLU A 207 -3.57 -8.40 -1.77
N HIS A 208 -3.51 -8.51 -3.10
CA HIS A 208 -2.48 -9.30 -3.79
C HIS A 208 -1.08 -8.63 -3.72
N VAL A 209 -1.00 -7.34 -4.06
CA VAL A 209 0.23 -6.55 -3.95
C VAL A 209 0.78 -6.61 -2.52
N LEU A 210 -0.09 -6.52 -1.53
CA LEU A 210 0.31 -6.48 -0.11
C LEU A 210 0.73 -7.83 0.46
N ARG A 211 0.26 -8.93 -0.13
CA ARG A 211 0.73 -10.28 0.22
C ARG A 211 2.18 -10.50 -0.17
N GLN A 212 2.65 -9.89 -1.27
CA GLN A 212 4.05 -10.02 -1.71
C GLN A 212 5.01 -9.23 -0.80
N VAL A 213 4.54 -8.15 -0.19
CA VAL A 213 5.34 -7.28 0.69
C VAL A 213 5.50 -7.84 2.12
N SER A 214 4.60 -8.74 2.52
CA SER A 214 4.56 -9.35 3.87
C SER A 214 5.28 -10.70 3.98
N SER A 215 5.88 -11.22 2.91
CA SER A 215 6.68 -12.46 2.88
C SER A 215 8.17 -12.19 2.74
#